data_AF-A0A955A991-F1
#
_entry.id   AF-A0A955A991-F1
#
_cell.length_a   1.000
_cell.length_b   1.000
_cell.length_c   1.000
_cell.angle_alpha   90.00
_cell.angle_beta   90.00
_cell.angle_gamma   90.00
#
_symmetry.space_group_name_H-M   'P 1'
#
loop_
_entity.id
_entity.type
_entity.pdbx_description
1 polymer ?
#
loop_
_entity_poly.entity_id
_entity_poly.type
_entity_poly.pdbx_seq_one_letter_code
_entity_poly.pdbx_strand_id
1 'polypeptide(L)'
;RQPENCGKCHLGPDHPQKEVYEESKHGVAFRDLKDHMNLDAHKWVLGEDYTQAPTCATCHMSGHSRNGGKVTHDPSQRISWTNRPPISTVMDTDAEGNVVKETDPEKRRALITSTWQEKRTNMQQVCLHCHTDNYVNAFYKQYDDFVVNYNEKFAKPGMSVMNALRDNQLITKQDFDEEIEWTWFYLWHHEGRRARHGASMMAPDYAHWHGMYEVAERFYMELIPQAREIVHQAVEAGKTSEAEAVTKVMDDVLSRPEHEWFESQRALVAEAPRHTRAVEAPVDAAAETETPDEQEAPAATKEDDETKVEN
;
A
#
# COMPACT_ATOMS: atom_id res chain seq x y z
N ARG A 1 -11.98 16.80 -12.04
CA ARG A 1 -10.95 16.47 -13.04
C ARG A 1 -9.55 16.62 -12.44
N GLN A 2 -9.31 17.67 -11.65
CA GLN A 2 -8.10 17.80 -10.83
C GLN A 2 -8.05 16.73 -9.72
N PRO A 3 -6.92 16.01 -9.54
CA PRO A 3 -6.70 15.01 -8.48
C PRO A 3 -6.92 15.53 -7.04
N GLU A 4 -6.71 16.82 -6.80
CA GLU A 4 -6.83 17.48 -5.50
C GLU A 4 -8.23 17.32 -4.91
N ASN A 5 -9.27 17.30 -5.74
CA ASN A 5 -10.64 17.09 -5.28
C ASN A 5 -10.88 15.67 -4.74
N CYS A 6 -10.17 14.67 -5.29
CA CYS A 6 -10.26 13.29 -4.81
C CYS A 6 -9.49 13.13 -3.49
N GLY A 7 -8.34 13.82 -3.38
CA GLY A 7 -7.46 13.81 -2.21
C GLY A 7 -8.04 14.43 -0.94
N LYS A 8 -9.27 14.94 -0.97
CA LYS A 8 -10.01 15.29 0.27
C LYS A 8 -10.41 14.05 1.08
N CYS A 9 -10.64 12.92 0.41
CA CYS A 9 -11.12 11.68 1.05
C CYS A 9 -10.26 10.45 0.70
N HIS A 10 -9.65 10.44 -0.48
CA HIS A 10 -8.81 9.34 -0.97
C HIS A 10 -7.34 9.59 -0.64
N LEU A 11 -7.04 9.59 0.66
CA LEU A 11 -5.72 9.86 1.24
C LEU A 11 -5.52 9.05 2.52
N GLY A 12 -4.32 9.13 3.08
CA GLY A 12 -4.02 8.66 4.43
C GLY A 12 -3.63 7.18 4.52
N PRO A 13 -3.60 6.63 5.74
CA PRO A 13 -2.84 5.41 6.04
C PRO A 13 -3.47 4.12 5.49
N ASP A 14 -4.77 4.11 5.19
CA ASP A 14 -5.50 2.92 4.77
C ASP A 14 -5.91 2.94 3.29
N HIS A 15 -5.91 4.10 2.66
CA HIS A 15 -6.20 4.24 1.24
C HIS A 15 -5.52 5.49 0.66
N PRO A 16 -4.18 5.45 0.50
CA PRO A 16 -3.37 6.60 0.11
C PRO A 16 -3.44 6.88 -1.40
N GLN A 17 -4.63 6.92 -2.01
CA GLN A 17 -4.69 6.99 -3.47
C GLN A 17 -4.16 8.33 -4.01
N LYS A 18 -4.27 9.43 -3.26
CA LYS A 18 -3.68 10.71 -3.64
C LYS A 18 -2.15 10.65 -3.63
N GLU A 19 -1.57 10.14 -2.55
CA GLU A 19 -0.12 10.06 -2.35
C GLU A 19 0.51 9.08 -3.35
N VAL A 20 -0.13 7.93 -3.56
CA VAL A 20 0.24 6.95 -4.59
C VAL A 20 0.21 7.59 -5.98
N TYR A 21 -0.85 8.34 -6.29
CA TYR A 21 -0.93 9.03 -7.58
C TYR A 21 0.18 10.07 -7.75
N GLU A 22 0.44 10.89 -6.73
CA GLU A 22 1.46 11.95 -6.74
C GLU A 22 2.89 11.40 -6.90
N GLU A 23 3.21 10.27 -6.26
CA GLU A 23 4.50 9.59 -6.43
C GLU A 23 4.64 8.96 -7.83
N SER A 24 3.54 8.47 -8.40
CA SER A 24 3.56 7.78 -9.68
C SER A 24 4.05 8.68 -10.82
N LYS A 25 4.58 8.06 -11.88
CA LYS A 25 4.93 8.77 -13.13
C LYS A 25 3.73 9.51 -13.74
N HIS A 26 2.51 9.03 -13.52
CA HIS A 26 1.30 9.71 -13.99
C HIS A 26 1.04 11.02 -13.24
N GLY A 27 1.22 11.04 -11.91
CA GLY A 27 1.09 12.26 -11.12
C GLY A 27 2.19 13.27 -11.41
N VAL A 28 3.42 12.81 -11.59
CA VAL A 28 4.55 13.63 -12.05
C VAL A 28 4.22 14.27 -13.41
N ALA A 29 3.79 13.48 -14.40
CA ALA A 29 3.42 13.99 -15.71
C ALA A 29 2.24 14.98 -15.65
N PHE A 30 1.22 14.70 -14.83
CA PHE A 30 0.10 15.62 -14.64
C PHE A 30 0.56 16.96 -14.08
N ARG A 31 1.38 16.96 -13.02
CA ARG A 31 1.90 18.19 -12.43
C ARG A 31 2.63 19.05 -13.45
N ASP A 32 3.44 18.43 -14.30
CA ASP A 32 4.30 19.12 -15.26
C ASP A 32 3.55 19.54 -16.54
N LEU A 33 2.45 18.86 -16.88
CA LEU A 33 1.71 19.07 -18.14
C LEU A 33 0.28 19.59 -17.96
N LYS A 34 -0.17 19.88 -16.73
CA LYS A 34 -1.56 20.28 -16.43
C LYS A 34 -2.07 21.44 -17.30
N ASP A 35 -1.21 22.42 -17.61
CA ASP A 35 -1.58 23.62 -18.36
C ASP A 35 -1.85 23.30 -19.85
N HIS A 36 -1.40 22.13 -20.33
CA HIS A 36 -1.66 21.61 -21.66
C HIS A 36 -2.87 20.69 -21.74
N MET A 37 -3.57 20.44 -20.62
CA MET A 37 -4.67 19.47 -20.55
C MET A 37 -6.06 20.11 -20.65
N ASN A 38 -6.17 21.45 -20.68
CA ASN A 38 -7.43 22.18 -20.83
C ASN A 38 -8.56 21.68 -19.88
N LEU A 39 -8.25 21.60 -18.58
CA LEU A 39 -9.08 20.93 -17.58
C LEU A 39 -10.49 21.55 -17.42
N ASP A 40 -10.65 22.82 -17.80
CA ASP A 40 -11.90 23.58 -17.69
C ASP A 40 -12.78 23.49 -18.95
N ALA A 41 -12.35 22.74 -19.97
CA ALA A 41 -13.11 22.58 -21.20
C ALA A 41 -14.50 21.96 -20.97
N HIS A 42 -15.50 22.42 -21.70
CA HIS A 42 -16.85 21.83 -21.64
C HIS A 42 -16.82 20.33 -22.01
N LYS A 43 -16.14 20.01 -23.12
CA LYS A 43 -15.83 18.63 -23.52
C LYS A 43 -14.40 18.29 -23.12
N TRP A 44 -14.21 17.12 -22.52
CA TRP A 44 -12.90 16.67 -22.03
C TRP A 44 -12.77 15.14 -22.16
N VAL A 45 -12.33 14.70 -23.33
CA VAL A 45 -12.29 13.30 -23.77
C VAL A 45 -10.85 12.87 -24.03
N LEU A 46 -10.40 11.82 -23.33
CA LEU A 46 -9.07 11.25 -23.54
C LEU A 46 -8.94 10.68 -24.97
N GLY A 47 -7.82 10.98 -25.63
CA GLY A 47 -7.55 10.56 -27.00
C GLY A 47 -8.16 11.46 -28.08
N GLU A 48 -8.91 12.50 -27.68
CA GLU A 48 -9.41 13.55 -28.57
C GLU A 48 -8.93 14.92 -28.11
N ASP A 49 -9.23 15.28 -26.85
CA ASP A 49 -8.97 16.62 -26.32
C ASP A 49 -7.63 16.72 -25.57
N TYR A 50 -7.13 15.58 -25.04
CA TYR A 50 -5.85 15.50 -24.33
C TYR A 50 -5.29 14.07 -24.34
N THR A 51 -3.97 13.96 -24.15
CA THR A 51 -3.21 12.68 -24.00
C THR A 51 -1.97 12.80 -23.10
N GLN A 52 -1.68 13.99 -22.56
CA GLN A 52 -0.44 14.33 -21.88
C GLN A 52 -0.22 13.54 -20.59
N ALA A 53 -1.26 13.41 -19.77
CA ALA A 53 -1.23 12.64 -18.52
C ALA A 53 -2.65 12.21 -18.11
N PRO A 54 -2.81 11.09 -17.38
CA PRO A 54 -4.08 10.75 -16.77
C PRO A 54 -4.24 11.40 -15.38
N THR A 55 -5.48 11.68 -15.02
CA THR A 55 -5.92 12.05 -13.66
C THR A 55 -6.76 10.95 -13.04
N CYS A 56 -7.12 11.07 -11.75
CA CYS A 56 -8.11 10.21 -11.12
C CYS A 56 -9.42 10.14 -11.93
N ALA A 57 -9.89 11.30 -12.41
CA ALA A 57 -11.08 11.40 -13.23
C ALA A 57 -10.89 10.75 -14.60
N THR A 58 -9.72 10.87 -15.24
CA THR A 58 -9.40 10.22 -16.52
C THR A 58 -9.61 8.72 -16.43
N CYS A 59 -9.02 8.10 -15.40
CA CYS A 59 -9.06 6.65 -15.22
C CYS A 59 -10.42 6.13 -14.77
N HIS A 60 -11.11 6.82 -13.85
CA HIS A 60 -12.30 6.24 -13.21
C HIS A 60 -13.65 6.72 -13.74
N MET A 61 -13.74 7.91 -14.36
CA MET A 61 -15.05 8.55 -14.62
C MET A 61 -15.18 9.16 -16.01
N SER A 62 -14.11 9.74 -16.55
CA SER A 62 -14.16 10.55 -17.77
C SER A 62 -14.29 9.67 -19.01
N GLY A 63 -14.89 10.25 -20.05
CA GLY A 63 -15.00 9.63 -21.36
C GLY A 63 -13.67 9.58 -22.10
N HIS A 64 -13.58 8.64 -23.04
CA HIS A 64 -12.44 8.49 -23.94
C HIS A 64 -12.92 8.07 -25.33
N SER A 65 -12.14 8.30 -26.38
CA SER A 65 -12.63 8.06 -27.76
C SER A 65 -13.06 6.61 -28.01
N ARG A 66 -12.38 5.63 -27.38
CA ARG A 66 -12.74 4.20 -27.44
C ARG A 66 -14.09 3.83 -26.78
N ASN A 67 -14.71 4.71 -25.98
CA ASN A 67 -16.07 4.50 -25.44
C ASN A 67 -17.08 5.53 -25.97
N GLY A 68 -16.73 6.25 -27.05
CA GLY A 68 -17.55 7.31 -27.62
C GLY A 68 -17.67 8.54 -26.73
N GLY A 69 -16.68 8.81 -25.87
CA GLY A 69 -16.66 9.97 -24.98
C GLY A 69 -17.66 9.90 -23.83
N LYS A 70 -18.21 8.72 -23.52
CA LYS A 70 -19.19 8.54 -22.45
C LYS A 70 -18.56 8.68 -21.06
N VAL A 71 -19.04 9.64 -20.29
CA VAL A 71 -18.69 9.84 -18.88
C VAL A 71 -19.57 8.96 -18.00
N THR A 72 -19.01 8.41 -16.93
CA THR A 72 -19.74 7.72 -15.86
C THR A 72 -19.56 8.46 -14.54
N HIS A 73 -20.62 8.46 -13.71
CA HIS A 73 -20.56 8.91 -12.32
C HIS A 73 -20.40 7.74 -11.33
N ASP A 74 -20.30 6.51 -11.85
CA ASP A 74 -20.02 5.31 -11.08
C ASP A 74 -18.58 4.86 -11.32
N PRO A 75 -17.65 5.17 -10.38
CA PRO A 75 -16.25 4.81 -10.54
C PRO A 75 -16.00 3.29 -10.47
N SER A 76 -16.98 2.51 -9.98
CA SER A 76 -16.84 1.05 -9.83
C SER A 76 -16.80 0.30 -11.16
N GLN A 77 -17.29 0.92 -12.24
CA GLN A 77 -17.35 0.32 -13.59
C GLN A 77 -15.97 0.02 -14.21
N ARG A 78 -14.89 0.47 -13.58
CA ARG A 78 -13.50 0.26 -14.02
C ARG A 78 -12.63 -0.39 -12.94
N ILE A 79 -13.22 -0.90 -11.87
CA ILE A 79 -12.50 -1.53 -10.75
C ILE A 79 -12.62 -3.04 -10.86
N SER A 80 -11.48 -3.74 -11.04
CA SER A 80 -11.45 -5.21 -11.17
C SER A 80 -11.18 -5.95 -9.85
N TRP A 81 -10.61 -5.27 -8.86
CA TRP A 81 -10.31 -5.80 -7.52
C TRP A 81 -10.84 -4.84 -6.45
N THR A 82 -11.38 -5.38 -5.36
CA THR A 82 -11.55 -4.61 -4.12
C THR A 82 -10.36 -4.87 -3.21
N ASN A 83 -9.57 -3.82 -2.98
CA ASN A 83 -8.42 -3.86 -2.07
C ASN A 83 -8.79 -3.49 -0.62
N ARG A 84 -10.04 -3.11 -0.37
CA ARG A 84 -10.56 -2.71 0.95
C ARG A 84 -10.61 -3.85 1.98
N PRO A 85 -11.09 -5.07 1.68
CA PRO A 85 -11.12 -6.14 2.67
C PRO A 85 -9.71 -6.66 3.04
N PRO A 86 -9.58 -7.41 4.16
CA PRO A 86 -8.32 -8.04 4.55
C PRO A 86 -7.75 -8.94 3.45
N ILE A 87 -8.63 -9.70 2.77
CA ILE A 87 -8.34 -10.52 1.60
C ILE A 87 -9.03 -9.86 0.41
N SER A 88 -8.27 -9.46 -0.59
CA SER A 88 -8.83 -8.83 -1.79
C SER A 88 -9.60 -9.84 -2.62
N THR A 89 -10.74 -9.42 -3.16
CA THR A 89 -11.57 -10.23 -4.05
C THR A 89 -11.79 -9.51 -5.36
N VAL A 90 -12.06 -10.28 -6.41
CA VAL A 90 -12.47 -9.71 -7.70
C VAL A 90 -13.81 -8.99 -7.55
N MET A 91 -13.98 -7.90 -8.32
CA MET A 91 -15.16 -7.03 -8.30
C MET A 91 -16.28 -7.53 -9.20
N ASP A 92 -16.68 -8.78 -9.04
CA ASP A 92 -17.96 -9.24 -9.58
C ASP A 92 -19.10 -8.71 -8.71
N THR A 93 -20.07 -8.02 -9.31
CA THR A 93 -21.16 -7.36 -8.57
C THR A 93 -22.54 -7.80 -9.03
N ASP A 94 -23.49 -7.81 -8.09
CA ASP A 94 -24.92 -8.00 -8.36
C ASP A 94 -25.56 -6.75 -9.02
N ALA A 95 -26.87 -6.78 -9.21
CA ALA A 95 -27.63 -5.71 -9.87
C ALA A 95 -27.63 -4.41 -9.03
N GLU A 96 -27.46 -4.53 -7.72
CA GLU A 96 -27.38 -3.43 -6.76
C GLU A 96 -25.96 -2.89 -6.61
N GLY A 97 -24.96 -3.52 -7.24
CA GLY A 97 -23.55 -3.10 -7.20
C GLY A 97 -22.77 -3.67 -6.00
N ASN A 98 -23.33 -4.59 -5.23
CA ASN A 98 -22.62 -5.25 -4.14
C ASN A 98 -21.72 -6.37 -4.67
N VAL A 99 -20.58 -6.56 -4.02
CA VAL A 99 -19.65 -7.66 -4.36
C VAL A 99 -20.31 -9.00 -4.06
N VAL A 100 -20.37 -9.88 -5.07
CA VAL A 100 -20.91 -11.24 -4.92
C VAL A 100 -19.94 -12.08 -4.09
N LYS A 101 -20.38 -12.48 -2.89
CA LYS A 101 -19.59 -13.28 -1.92
C LYS A 101 -19.86 -14.78 -1.97
N GLU A 102 -20.82 -15.23 -2.77
CA GLU A 102 -21.10 -16.65 -2.95
C GLU A 102 -19.85 -17.38 -3.47
N THR A 103 -19.53 -18.51 -2.86
CA THR A 103 -18.34 -19.30 -3.14
C THR A 103 -18.60 -20.44 -4.11
N ASP A 104 -19.85 -20.93 -4.19
CA ASP A 104 -20.24 -21.95 -5.15
C ASP A 104 -20.19 -21.38 -6.58
N PRO A 105 -19.39 -21.94 -7.50
CA PRO A 105 -19.19 -21.34 -8.82
C PRO A 105 -20.46 -21.16 -9.65
N GLU A 106 -21.41 -22.09 -9.55
CA GLU A 106 -22.66 -22.07 -10.33
C GLU A 106 -23.61 -21.00 -9.79
N LYS A 107 -23.88 -21.02 -8.48
CA LYS A 107 -24.72 -20.01 -7.81
C LYS A 107 -24.11 -18.63 -7.93
N ARG A 108 -22.79 -18.52 -7.76
CA ARG A 108 -22.07 -17.26 -7.91
C ARG A 108 -22.31 -16.67 -9.30
N ARG A 109 -22.16 -17.47 -10.37
CA ARG A 109 -22.38 -17.01 -11.74
C ARG A 109 -23.80 -16.48 -11.96
N ALA A 110 -24.81 -17.10 -11.35
CA ALA A 110 -26.20 -16.67 -11.47
C ALA A 110 -26.48 -15.31 -10.80
N LEU A 111 -25.65 -14.88 -9.85
CA LEU A 111 -25.80 -13.60 -9.14
C LEU A 111 -25.07 -12.42 -9.79
N ILE A 112 -24.11 -12.69 -10.69
CA ILE A 112 -23.24 -11.64 -11.26
C ILE A 112 -23.99 -10.91 -12.37
N THR A 113 -24.10 -9.59 -12.20
CA THR A 113 -24.63 -8.68 -13.23
C THR A 113 -23.52 -7.89 -13.92
N SER A 114 -22.45 -7.56 -13.21
CA SER A 114 -21.26 -6.91 -13.80
C SER A 114 -19.99 -7.63 -13.38
N THR A 115 -19.23 -8.07 -14.38
CA THR A 115 -18.04 -8.91 -14.16
C THR A 115 -16.79 -8.08 -13.94
N TRP A 116 -15.84 -8.61 -13.15
CA TRP A 116 -14.54 -7.97 -12.98
C TRP A 116 -13.74 -7.90 -14.28
N GLN A 117 -13.92 -8.86 -15.21
CA GLN A 117 -13.25 -8.88 -16.51
C GLN A 117 -13.75 -7.75 -17.42
N GLU A 118 -15.05 -7.48 -17.41
CA GLU A 118 -15.62 -6.32 -18.10
C GLU A 118 -15.05 -5.02 -17.53
N LYS A 119 -15.04 -4.89 -16.20
CA LYS A 119 -14.46 -3.73 -15.51
C LYS A 119 -12.97 -3.55 -15.82
N ARG A 120 -12.20 -4.65 -15.85
CA ARG A 120 -10.79 -4.68 -16.28
C ARG A 120 -10.64 -4.19 -17.71
N THR A 121 -11.46 -4.70 -18.62
CA THR A 121 -11.47 -4.31 -20.04
C THR A 121 -11.76 -2.82 -20.18
N ASN A 122 -12.75 -2.31 -19.44
CA ASN A 122 -13.10 -0.89 -19.43
C ASN A 122 -11.92 0.00 -18.99
N MET A 123 -11.17 -0.43 -17.96
CA MET A 123 -9.95 0.30 -17.55
C MET A 123 -8.82 0.17 -18.59
N GLN A 124 -8.60 -1.02 -19.16
CA GLN A 124 -7.59 -1.23 -20.20
C GLN A 124 -7.81 -0.34 -21.41
N GLN A 125 -9.07 -0.08 -21.80
CA GLN A 125 -9.36 0.88 -22.89
C GLN A 125 -8.89 2.30 -22.59
N VAL A 126 -8.78 2.70 -21.32
CA VAL A 126 -8.15 3.97 -20.93
C VAL A 126 -6.64 3.90 -21.13
N CYS A 127 -6.00 2.81 -20.67
CA CYS A 127 -4.55 2.63 -20.77
C CYS A 127 -4.07 2.62 -22.23
N LEU A 128 -4.85 2.03 -23.14
CA LEU A 128 -4.54 1.85 -24.56
C LEU A 128 -4.58 3.14 -25.41
N HIS A 129 -4.79 4.31 -24.80
CA HIS A 129 -4.56 5.60 -25.46
C HIS A 129 -3.10 6.02 -25.46
N CYS A 130 -2.33 5.56 -24.46
CA CYS A 130 -0.93 5.97 -24.28
C CYS A 130 0.05 4.81 -24.25
N HIS A 131 -0.41 3.59 -23.93
CA HIS A 131 0.42 2.40 -23.79
C HIS A 131 0.06 1.31 -24.79
N THR A 132 1.05 0.49 -25.15
CA THR A 132 0.86 -0.68 -26.00
C THR A 132 0.19 -1.82 -25.23
N ASP A 133 -0.50 -2.72 -25.93
CA ASP A 133 -1.16 -3.89 -25.32
C ASP A 133 -0.21 -4.73 -24.46
N ASN A 134 1.02 -4.95 -24.91
CA ASN A 134 2.02 -5.71 -24.15
C ASN A 134 2.34 -5.05 -22.81
N TYR A 135 2.48 -3.73 -22.77
CA TYR A 135 2.73 -3.00 -21.53
C TYR A 135 1.54 -3.11 -20.58
N VAL A 136 0.33 -2.89 -21.10
CA VAL A 136 -0.92 -2.96 -20.31
C VAL A 136 -1.13 -4.36 -19.74
N ASN A 137 -0.93 -5.41 -20.53
CA ASN A 137 -1.07 -6.79 -20.09
C ASN A 137 -0.01 -7.17 -19.05
N ALA A 138 1.23 -6.73 -19.22
CA ALA A 138 2.30 -6.97 -18.25
C ALA A 138 2.03 -6.27 -16.91
N PHE A 139 1.58 -5.01 -16.95
CA PHE A 139 1.18 -4.26 -15.75
C PHE A 139 0.09 -5.01 -14.97
N TYR A 140 -0.96 -5.44 -15.67
CA TYR A 140 -2.07 -6.11 -15.03
C TYR A 140 -1.72 -7.49 -14.50
N LYS A 141 -0.87 -8.25 -15.20
CA LYS A 141 -0.29 -9.48 -14.66
C LYS A 141 0.48 -9.22 -13.37
N GLN A 142 1.33 -8.20 -13.34
CA GLN A 142 2.09 -7.83 -12.14
C GLN A 142 1.15 -7.46 -10.98
N TYR A 143 0.10 -6.67 -11.25
CA TYR A 143 -0.87 -6.29 -10.23
C TYR A 143 -1.64 -7.50 -9.69
N ASP A 144 -2.11 -8.39 -10.56
CA ASP A 144 -2.82 -9.61 -10.16
C ASP A 144 -1.93 -10.54 -9.32
N ASP A 145 -0.70 -10.79 -9.78
CA ASP A 145 0.29 -11.60 -9.05
C ASP A 145 0.62 -10.98 -7.68
N PHE A 146 0.71 -9.65 -7.59
CA PHE A 146 0.96 -8.94 -6.34
C PHE A 146 -0.19 -9.12 -5.34
N VAL A 147 -1.44 -8.95 -5.78
CA VAL A 147 -2.62 -9.13 -4.94
C VAL A 147 -2.70 -10.58 -4.45
N VAL A 148 -2.46 -11.55 -5.34
CA VAL A 148 -2.42 -12.97 -4.97
C VAL A 148 -1.32 -13.25 -3.95
N ASN A 149 -0.10 -12.75 -4.18
CA ASN A 149 1.01 -12.92 -3.25
C ASN A 149 0.66 -12.35 -1.86
N TYR A 150 0.14 -11.13 -1.77
CA TYR A 150 -0.32 -10.58 -0.49
C TYR A 150 -1.41 -11.45 0.15
N ASN A 151 -2.41 -11.86 -0.62
CA ASN A 151 -3.55 -12.64 -0.13
C ASN A 151 -3.12 -14.00 0.43
N GLU A 152 -2.33 -14.76 -0.33
CA GLU A 152 -1.92 -16.11 0.04
C GLU A 152 -0.83 -16.10 1.11
N LYS A 153 0.13 -15.17 1.04
CA LYS A 153 1.28 -15.13 1.95
C LYS A 153 0.97 -14.50 3.31
N PHE A 154 0.12 -13.48 3.37
CA PHE A 154 -0.05 -12.70 4.59
C PHE A 154 -1.50 -12.70 5.08
N ALA A 155 -2.46 -12.30 4.22
CA ALA A 155 -3.83 -12.08 4.69
C ALA A 155 -4.55 -13.37 5.10
N LYS A 156 -4.54 -14.41 4.25
CA LYS A 156 -5.17 -15.69 4.59
C LYS A 156 -4.50 -16.35 5.81
N PRO A 157 -3.15 -16.45 5.88
CA PRO A 157 -2.47 -16.97 7.07
C PRO A 157 -2.75 -16.19 8.35
N GLY A 158 -2.62 -14.87 8.31
CA GLY A 158 -2.87 -14.03 9.49
C GLY A 158 -4.31 -14.15 9.98
N MET A 159 -5.27 -14.15 9.04
CA MET A 159 -6.68 -14.37 9.37
C MET A 159 -6.93 -15.77 9.95
N SER A 160 -6.26 -16.81 9.46
CA SER A 160 -6.39 -18.16 10.05
C SER A 160 -5.85 -18.23 11.48
N VAL A 161 -4.74 -17.54 11.79
CA VAL A 161 -4.20 -17.47 13.15
C VAL A 161 -5.17 -16.73 14.07
N MET A 162 -5.68 -15.56 13.64
CA MET A 162 -6.66 -14.79 14.41
C MET A 162 -7.96 -15.55 14.65
N ASN A 163 -8.47 -16.25 13.63
CA ASN A 163 -9.66 -17.09 13.77
C ASN A 163 -9.40 -18.24 14.74
N ALA A 164 -8.25 -18.91 14.65
CA ALA A 164 -7.91 -20.01 15.56
C ALA A 164 -7.85 -19.54 17.02
N LEU A 165 -7.28 -18.36 17.29
CA LEU A 165 -7.26 -17.76 18.62
C LEU A 165 -8.68 -17.48 19.15
N ARG A 166 -9.56 -16.92 18.30
CA ARG A 166 -10.96 -16.62 18.65
C ARG A 166 -11.79 -17.89 18.88
N ASP A 167 -11.70 -18.85 17.97
CA ASP A 167 -12.47 -20.08 17.99
C ASP A 167 -12.10 -20.95 19.21
N ASN A 168 -10.84 -20.93 19.62
CA ASN A 168 -10.35 -21.61 20.83
C ASN A 168 -10.45 -20.75 22.10
N GLN A 169 -11.09 -19.58 22.04
CA GLN A 169 -11.31 -18.70 23.20
C GLN A 169 -10.01 -18.36 23.95
N LEU A 170 -8.94 -18.17 23.20
CA LEU A 170 -7.64 -17.70 23.70
C LEU A 170 -7.51 -16.18 23.67
N ILE A 171 -8.35 -15.52 22.88
CA ILE A 171 -8.61 -14.08 22.91
C ILE A 171 -10.10 -13.83 23.17
N THR A 172 -10.46 -12.62 23.61
CA THR A 172 -11.83 -12.29 23.97
C THR A 172 -12.72 -12.15 22.73
N LYS A 173 -14.03 -11.97 22.98
CA LYS A 173 -15.01 -11.65 21.93
C LYS A 173 -15.10 -10.16 21.63
N GLN A 174 -14.57 -9.32 22.52
CA GLN A 174 -14.62 -7.88 22.37
C GLN A 174 -13.55 -7.51 21.34
N ASP A 175 -13.92 -6.81 20.27
CA ASP A 175 -12.91 -6.37 19.30
C ASP A 175 -12.08 -5.21 19.88
N PHE A 176 -10.79 -5.20 19.54
CA PHE A 176 -9.79 -4.18 19.83
C PHE A 176 -9.45 -4.00 21.32
N ASP A 177 -9.63 -5.04 22.13
CA ASP A 177 -9.22 -5.02 23.55
C ASP A 177 -7.86 -5.67 23.79
N GLU A 178 -7.34 -6.42 22.81
CA GLU A 178 -6.04 -7.09 22.88
C GLU A 178 -5.06 -6.57 21.82
N GLU A 179 -3.77 -6.52 22.17
CA GLU A 179 -2.71 -5.96 21.32
C GLU A 179 -2.63 -6.64 19.95
N ILE A 180 -2.77 -7.96 19.91
CA ILE A 180 -2.70 -8.74 18.67
C ILE A 180 -3.79 -8.37 17.67
N GLU A 181 -4.95 -7.89 18.14
CA GLU A 181 -6.03 -7.44 17.27
C GLU A 181 -5.67 -6.11 16.58
N TRP A 182 -4.94 -5.23 17.27
CA TRP A 182 -4.38 -4.01 16.69
C TRP A 182 -3.29 -4.32 15.68
N THR A 183 -2.36 -5.21 16.01
CA THR A 183 -1.32 -5.69 15.07
C THR A 183 -1.96 -6.28 13.81
N TRP A 184 -2.96 -7.16 13.96
CA TRP A 184 -3.70 -7.70 12.83
C TRP A 184 -4.38 -6.60 12.02
N PHE A 185 -5.05 -5.66 12.68
CA PHE A 185 -5.70 -4.53 12.01
C PHE A 185 -4.72 -3.70 11.20
N TYR A 186 -3.58 -3.28 11.77
CA TYR A 186 -2.59 -2.49 11.04
C TYR A 186 -1.99 -3.22 9.84
N LEU A 187 -1.72 -4.53 9.99
CA LEU A 187 -1.20 -5.38 8.93
C LEU A 187 -2.10 -5.35 7.69
N TRP A 188 -3.41 -5.62 7.84
CA TRP A 188 -4.28 -5.72 6.67
C TRP A 188 -4.89 -4.37 6.27
N HIS A 189 -5.25 -3.51 7.24
CA HIS A 189 -5.99 -2.26 7.02
C HIS A 189 -5.10 -1.13 6.54
N HIS A 190 -3.91 -0.96 7.13
CA HIS A 190 -2.98 0.09 6.70
C HIS A 190 -2.04 -0.47 5.65
N GLU A 191 -1.08 -1.28 6.09
CA GLU A 191 0.08 -1.68 5.29
C GLU A 191 -0.35 -2.52 4.09
N GLY A 192 -1.24 -3.48 4.30
CA GLY A 192 -1.80 -4.30 3.24
C GLY A 192 -2.55 -3.45 2.20
N ARG A 193 -3.43 -2.55 2.63
CA ARG A 193 -4.15 -1.69 1.69
C ARG A 193 -3.18 -0.76 0.95
N ARG A 194 -2.19 -0.16 1.63
CA ARG A 194 -1.14 0.68 1.00
C ARG A 194 -0.41 -0.11 -0.08
N ALA A 195 0.06 -1.32 0.24
CA ALA A 195 0.75 -2.21 -0.69
C ALA A 195 -0.06 -2.44 -1.98
N ARG A 196 -1.33 -2.84 -1.84
CA ARG A 196 -2.20 -3.16 -2.99
C ARG A 196 -2.60 -1.94 -3.79
N HIS A 197 -2.82 -0.79 -3.15
CA HIS A 197 -3.09 0.46 -3.85
C HIS A 197 -1.86 0.98 -4.59
N GLY A 198 -0.67 0.90 -3.98
CA GLY A 198 0.60 1.25 -4.61
C GLY A 198 0.86 0.43 -5.88
N ALA A 199 0.65 -0.89 -5.79
CA ALA A 199 0.74 -1.80 -6.93
C ALA A 199 -0.28 -1.46 -8.04
N SER A 200 -1.50 -1.07 -7.67
CA SER A 200 -2.58 -0.77 -8.63
C SER A 200 -2.41 0.54 -9.42
N MET A 201 -1.54 1.43 -8.97
CA MET A 201 -1.42 2.80 -9.51
C MET A 201 0.05 3.24 -9.71
N MET A 202 0.98 2.28 -9.81
CA MET A 202 2.38 2.51 -10.17
C MET A 202 3.17 3.37 -9.18
N ALA A 203 2.94 3.20 -7.87
CA ALA A 203 3.77 3.77 -6.81
C ALA A 203 4.62 2.67 -6.16
N PRO A 204 5.88 2.49 -6.57
CA PRO A 204 6.73 1.43 -6.07
C PRO A 204 7.07 1.58 -4.59
N ASP A 205 7.17 2.80 -4.06
CA ASP A 205 7.47 3.02 -2.65
C ASP A 205 6.28 2.61 -1.76
N TYR A 206 5.06 3.02 -2.13
CA TYR A 206 3.84 2.54 -1.48
C TYR A 206 3.59 1.04 -1.62
N ALA A 207 3.96 0.44 -2.76
CA ALA A 207 3.85 -1.00 -2.94
C ALA A 207 4.82 -1.76 -2.04
N HIS A 208 6.01 -1.21 -1.81
CA HIS A 208 7.10 -1.88 -1.12
C HIS A 208 7.34 -1.36 0.30
N TRP A 209 7.95 -0.20 0.48
CA TRP A 209 8.42 0.31 1.77
C TRP A 209 7.29 0.68 2.71
N HIS A 210 6.27 1.40 2.23
CA HIS A 210 5.05 1.68 3.02
C HIS A 210 4.00 0.55 2.94
N GLY A 211 4.35 -0.55 2.28
CA GLY A 211 3.43 -1.64 1.95
C GLY A 211 4.00 -2.99 2.38
N MET A 212 4.46 -3.80 1.44
CA MET A 212 4.89 -5.18 1.69
C MET A 212 6.01 -5.33 2.74
N TYR A 213 6.88 -4.34 2.90
CA TYR A 213 7.89 -4.33 3.95
C TYR A 213 7.25 -4.30 5.34
N GLU A 214 6.37 -3.32 5.59
CA GLU A 214 5.65 -3.20 6.85
C GLU A 214 4.70 -4.39 7.08
N VAL A 215 4.00 -4.87 6.03
CA VAL A 215 3.17 -6.10 6.12
C VAL A 215 4.01 -7.28 6.61
N ALA A 216 5.20 -7.47 6.05
CA ALA A 216 6.09 -8.56 6.46
C ALA A 216 6.59 -8.35 7.90
N GLU A 217 7.00 -7.12 8.23
CA GLU A 217 7.45 -6.76 9.57
C GLU A 217 6.36 -7.07 10.63
N ARG A 218 5.13 -6.58 10.46
CA ARG A 218 4.02 -6.91 11.36
C ARG A 218 3.74 -8.39 11.44
N PHE A 219 3.78 -9.09 10.31
CA PHE A 219 3.48 -10.52 10.29
C PHE A 219 4.50 -11.31 11.10
N TYR A 220 5.79 -11.12 10.83
CA TYR A 220 6.86 -11.94 11.39
C TYR A 220 7.36 -11.44 12.75
N MET A 221 7.38 -10.14 12.97
CA MET A 221 7.96 -9.54 14.18
C MET A 221 6.91 -9.28 15.27
N GLU A 222 5.62 -9.19 14.91
CA GLU A 222 4.56 -8.92 15.89
C GLU A 222 3.52 -10.04 15.95
N LEU A 223 2.75 -10.27 14.88
CA LEU A 223 1.58 -11.17 14.88
C LEU A 223 1.96 -12.59 15.32
N ILE A 224 2.98 -13.18 14.70
CA ILE A 224 3.41 -14.55 15.02
C ILE A 224 4.00 -14.64 16.45
N PRO A 225 4.93 -13.76 16.89
CA PRO A 225 5.39 -13.74 18.27
C PRO A 225 4.28 -13.53 19.32
N GLN A 226 3.35 -12.60 19.09
CA GLN A 226 2.22 -12.35 20.00
C GLN A 226 1.31 -13.58 20.08
N ALA A 227 1.00 -14.23 18.96
CA ALA A 227 0.21 -15.47 18.96
C ALA A 227 0.90 -16.60 19.73
N ARG A 228 2.23 -16.72 19.62
CA ARG A 228 3.03 -17.68 20.40
C ARG A 228 3.01 -17.39 21.90
N GLU A 229 3.06 -16.12 22.29
CA GLU A 229 2.96 -15.72 23.70
C GLU A 229 1.59 -16.07 24.28
N ILE A 230 0.50 -15.80 23.54
CA ILE A 230 -0.87 -16.18 23.94
C ILE A 230 -0.98 -17.69 24.12
N VAL A 231 -0.42 -18.47 23.19
CA VAL A 231 -0.34 -19.94 23.29
C VAL A 231 0.44 -20.37 24.53
N HIS A 232 1.59 -19.76 24.82
CA HIS A 232 2.39 -20.07 26.00
C HIS A 232 1.60 -19.83 27.30
N GLN A 233 0.97 -18.67 27.43
CA GLN A 233 0.11 -18.33 28.58
C GLN A 233 -1.09 -19.27 28.71
N ALA A 234 -1.68 -19.69 27.58
CA ALA A 234 -2.77 -20.66 27.58
C ALA A 234 -2.33 -22.02 28.16
N VAL A 235 -1.12 -22.50 27.82
CA VAL A 235 -0.54 -23.72 28.41
C VAL A 235 -0.35 -23.56 29.92
N GLU A 236 0.22 -22.44 30.39
CA GLU A 236 0.40 -22.17 31.82
C GLU A 236 -0.93 -22.11 32.58
N ALA A 237 -1.99 -21.62 31.92
CA ALA A 237 -3.36 -21.58 32.43
C ALA A 237 -4.11 -22.93 32.33
N GLY A 238 -3.47 -23.99 31.83
CA GLY A 238 -4.07 -25.33 31.70
C GLY A 238 -4.96 -25.54 30.48
N LYS A 239 -4.98 -24.61 29.51
CA LYS A 239 -5.70 -24.70 28.23
C LYS A 239 -4.84 -25.37 27.14
N THR A 240 -4.27 -26.53 27.45
CA THR A 240 -3.27 -27.17 26.58
C THR A 240 -3.85 -27.58 25.22
N SER A 241 -5.06 -28.12 25.17
CA SER A 241 -5.72 -28.53 23.92
C SER A 241 -5.96 -27.36 22.96
N GLU A 242 -6.39 -26.23 23.49
CA GLU A 242 -6.66 -24.99 22.77
C GLU A 242 -5.35 -24.39 22.26
N ALA A 243 -4.31 -24.39 23.09
CA ALA A 243 -2.97 -23.95 22.73
C ALA A 243 -2.36 -24.81 21.61
N GLU A 244 -2.52 -26.14 21.67
CA GLU A 244 -2.08 -27.07 20.61
C GLU A 244 -2.81 -26.81 19.28
N ALA A 245 -4.12 -26.52 19.32
CA ALA A 245 -4.90 -26.23 18.12
C ALA A 245 -4.38 -24.96 17.40
N VAL A 246 -4.10 -23.89 18.14
CA VAL A 246 -3.55 -22.66 17.56
C VAL A 246 -2.10 -22.85 17.09
N THR A 247 -1.29 -23.57 17.87
CA THR A 247 0.10 -23.91 17.49
C THR A 247 0.14 -24.62 16.15
N LYS A 248 -0.73 -25.62 15.96
CA LYS A 248 -0.82 -26.36 14.69
C LYS A 248 -1.12 -25.43 13.51
N VAL A 249 -2.04 -24.48 13.65
CA VAL A 249 -2.35 -23.52 12.59
C VAL A 249 -1.14 -22.64 12.25
N MET A 250 -0.40 -22.18 13.27
CA MET A 250 0.83 -21.42 13.05
C MET A 250 1.92 -22.27 12.36
N ASP A 251 2.10 -23.51 12.77
CA ASP A 251 3.09 -24.41 12.19
C ASP A 251 2.75 -24.77 10.73
N ASP A 252 1.48 -25.04 10.43
CA ASP A 252 1.00 -25.28 9.06
C ASP A 252 1.29 -24.07 8.16
N VAL A 253 1.08 -22.85 8.67
CA VAL A 253 1.42 -21.60 7.97
C VAL A 253 2.93 -21.46 7.74
N LEU A 254 3.73 -21.61 8.80
CA LEU A 254 5.17 -21.33 8.78
C LEU A 254 6.00 -22.43 8.09
N SER A 255 5.42 -23.62 7.91
CA SER A 255 6.02 -24.72 7.14
C SER A 255 5.97 -24.51 5.62
N ARG A 256 5.20 -23.53 5.13
CA ARG A 256 5.11 -23.26 3.69
C ARG A 256 6.41 -22.65 3.17
N PRO A 257 6.85 -22.97 1.93
CA PRO A 257 8.14 -22.56 1.38
C PRO A 257 8.48 -21.06 1.52
N GLU A 258 7.49 -20.20 1.33
CA GLU A 258 7.62 -18.74 1.38
C GLU A 258 7.86 -18.15 2.78
N HIS A 259 7.71 -18.97 3.84
CA HIS A 259 7.92 -18.62 5.25
C HIS A 259 9.15 -19.33 5.85
N GLU A 260 9.73 -20.34 5.20
CA GLU A 260 10.84 -21.17 5.71
C GLU A 260 12.05 -20.38 6.23
N TRP A 261 12.34 -19.24 5.60
CA TRP A 261 13.45 -18.37 6.00
C TRP A 261 13.31 -17.86 7.44
N PHE A 262 12.08 -17.67 7.92
CA PHE A 262 11.82 -17.10 9.23
C PHE A 262 12.17 -18.10 10.34
N GLU A 263 11.73 -19.36 10.21
CA GLU A 263 12.01 -20.39 11.21
C GLU A 263 13.45 -20.90 11.14
N SER A 264 14.04 -21.00 9.94
CA SER A 264 15.46 -21.36 9.80
C SER A 264 16.38 -20.32 10.46
N GLN A 265 16.08 -19.03 10.37
CA GLN A 265 16.82 -18.01 11.12
C GLN A 265 16.62 -18.11 12.63
N ARG A 266 15.41 -18.41 13.11
CA ARG A 266 15.19 -18.64 14.55
C ARG A 266 15.97 -19.83 15.09
N ALA A 267 16.04 -20.94 14.35
CA ALA A 267 16.84 -22.11 14.73
C ALA A 267 18.33 -21.75 14.83
N LEU A 268 18.87 -21.01 13.84
CA LEU A 268 20.26 -20.54 13.87
C LEU A 268 20.53 -19.59 15.05
N VAL A 269 19.60 -18.71 15.40
CA VAL A 269 19.73 -17.80 16.56
C VAL A 269 19.63 -18.56 17.89
N ALA A 270 18.77 -19.57 17.98
CA ALA A 270 18.65 -20.42 19.16
C ALA A 270 19.92 -21.26 19.40
N GLU A 271 20.60 -21.67 18.33
CA GLU A 271 21.86 -22.41 18.36
C GLU A 271 23.10 -21.50 18.48
N ALA A 272 22.96 -20.19 18.21
CA ALA A 272 24.07 -19.26 18.33
C ALA A 272 24.47 -19.05 19.80
N PRO A 273 25.77 -19.10 20.15
CA PRO A 273 26.22 -18.76 21.49
C PRO A 273 25.80 -17.33 21.80
N ARG A 274 25.06 -17.14 22.91
CA ARG A 274 24.63 -15.82 23.38
C ARG A 274 25.88 -14.98 23.66
N HIS A 275 26.30 -14.16 22.70
CA HIS A 275 27.26 -13.12 22.97
C HIS A 275 26.56 -12.06 23.82
N THR A 276 26.87 -12.04 25.12
CA THR A 276 26.67 -10.86 25.94
C THR A 276 27.43 -9.73 25.27
N ARG A 277 26.70 -8.83 24.60
CA ARG A 277 27.28 -7.58 24.11
C ARG A 277 27.77 -6.86 25.36
N ALA A 278 29.08 -6.85 25.58
CA ALA A 278 29.68 -5.99 26.58
C ALA A 278 29.26 -4.57 26.24
N VAL A 279 28.67 -3.87 27.21
CA VAL A 279 28.38 -2.45 27.09
C VAL A 279 29.73 -1.75 26.97
N GLU A 280 30.14 -1.42 25.74
CA GLU A 280 31.28 -0.54 25.54
C GLU A 280 30.88 0.85 26.07
N ALA A 281 31.73 1.39 26.95
CA ALA A 281 31.55 2.69 27.58
C ALA A 281 31.37 3.80 26.53
N PRO A 282 30.61 4.87 26.82
CA PRO A 282 30.38 5.93 25.85
C PRO A 282 31.71 6.58 25.47
N VAL A 283 31.90 6.76 24.17
CA VAL A 283 33.04 7.46 23.60
C VAL A 283 32.90 8.93 23.96
N ASP A 284 33.87 9.49 24.68
CA ASP A 284 33.92 10.90 25.06
C ASP A 284 33.74 11.80 23.83
N ALA A 285 32.85 12.78 23.95
CA ALA A 285 32.60 13.80 22.95
C ALA A 285 33.90 14.58 22.67
N ALA A 286 34.40 14.47 21.44
CA ALA A 286 35.50 15.28 20.96
C ALA A 286 35.08 16.75 20.94
N ALA A 287 35.90 17.57 21.57
CA ALA A 287 35.73 18.99 21.79
C ALA A 287 35.46 19.78 20.49
N GLU A 288 34.50 20.70 20.58
CA GLU A 288 34.34 21.82 19.66
C GLU A 288 35.64 22.62 19.61
N THR A 289 36.17 22.83 18.40
CA THR A 289 37.29 23.75 18.17
C THR A 289 36.70 25.10 17.81
N GLU A 290 36.89 26.06 18.72
CA GLU A 290 36.56 27.47 18.54
C GLU A 290 37.32 28.05 17.33
N THR A 291 36.61 28.84 16.51
CA THR A 291 37.20 29.70 15.48
C THR A 291 37.58 31.03 16.11
N PRO A 292 38.77 31.60 15.85
CA PRO A 292 39.17 32.85 16.48
C PRO A 292 38.62 34.08 15.74
N ASP A 293 38.16 35.00 16.59
CA ASP A 293 37.61 36.34 16.41
C ASP A 293 38.48 37.25 15.50
N GLU A 294 37.88 37.87 14.47
CA GLU A 294 38.51 38.94 13.68
C GLU A 294 38.11 40.30 14.28
N GLN A 295 39.07 40.96 14.95
CA GLN A 295 38.92 42.28 15.53
C GLN A 295 39.09 43.40 14.48
N GLU A 296 38.13 44.34 14.46
CA GLU A 296 38.17 45.62 13.77
C GLU A 296 39.28 46.57 14.27
N ALA A 297 39.88 47.35 13.34
CA ALA A 297 40.11 48.82 13.42
C ALA A 297 41.10 49.30 12.33
N PRO A 298 41.19 50.62 11.98
CA PRO A 298 40.19 51.69 12.04
C PRO A 298 40.07 52.53 10.72
N ALA A 299 39.12 53.45 10.71
CA ALA A 299 38.85 54.43 9.65
C ALA A 299 39.88 55.57 9.54
N ALA A 300 40.12 56.07 8.31
CA ALA A 300 40.72 57.37 8.04
C ALA A 300 40.24 58.00 6.70
N THR A 301 39.34 58.99 6.84
CA THR A 301 39.21 60.31 6.16
C THR A 301 39.52 60.58 4.67
N LYS A 302 38.50 61.22 4.03
CA LYS A 302 38.50 62.40 3.12
C LYS A 302 39.22 62.28 1.76
N GLU A 303 38.86 62.93 0.65
CA GLU A 303 37.86 63.91 0.20
C GLU A 303 37.93 63.87 -1.36
N ASP A 304 36.83 64.23 -2.03
CA ASP A 304 36.69 64.87 -3.35
C ASP A 304 37.67 64.57 -4.51
N ASP A 305 37.16 64.19 -5.70
CA ASP A 305 37.16 65.09 -6.87
C ASP A 305 36.35 64.50 -8.05
N GLU A 306 35.87 65.42 -8.87
CA GLU A 306 34.99 65.32 -10.02
C GLU A 306 35.54 64.53 -11.22
N THR A 307 34.67 64.45 -12.24
CA THR A 307 34.87 64.25 -13.69
C THR A 307 34.63 62.83 -14.24
N LYS A 308 33.54 62.54 -14.97
CA LYS A 308 33.04 62.95 -16.31
C LYS A 308 33.62 62.08 -17.45
N VAL A 309 32.70 61.69 -18.35
CA VAL A 309 32.87 61.33 -19.79
C VAL A 309 32.88 59.83 -20.16
N GLU A 310 31.79 59.44 -20.86
CA GLU A 310 31.65 58.63 -22.11
C GLU A 310 32.70 57.54 -22.41
N ASN A 311 32.37 56.33 -22.87
CA ASN A 311 31.35 55.85 -23.81
C ASN A 311 30.86 54.45 -23.43
#